data_AF-A0A2E8QF24-F1
#
_entry.id   AF-A0A2E8QF24-F1
#
_cell.length_a   1.000
_cell.length_b   1.000
_cell.length_c   1.000
_cell.angle_alpha   90.00
_cell.angle_beta   90.00
_cell.angle_gamma   90.00
#
_symmetry.space_group_name_H-M   'P 1'
#
loop_
_entity.id
_entity.type
_entity.pdbx_description
1 polymer ?
#
loop_
_entity_poly.entity_id
_entity_poly.type
_entity_poly.pdbx_seq_one_letter_code
_entity_poly.pdbx_strand_id
1 'polypeptide(L)' 'MQNLIPCRFHIEVEAVLKSEGLRATKQRLDIWDELCSTDSHRDIESILSDLKKKKINVSRATLYRTIDVFVKHNLLKK' A
#
# COMPACT_ATOMS: atom_id res chain seq x y z
N MET A 1 -6.95 -24.75 0.44
CA MET A 1 -5.99 -24.09 -0.46
C MET A 1 -6.25 -22.60 -0.36
N GLN A 2 -5.25 -21.84 0.07
CA GLN A 2 -5.36 -20.43 0.43
C GLN A 2 -5.86 -19.63 -0.77
N ASN A 3 -7.02 -18.99 -0.63
CA ASN A 3 -7.49 -18.00 -1.58
C ASN A 3 -6.54 -16.80 -1.46
N LEU A 4 -5.49 -16.77 -2.28
CA LEU A 4 -4.84 -15.51 -2.60
C LEU A 4 -5.91 -14.66 -3.27
N ILE A 5 -6.48 -13.71 -2.52
CA ILE A 5 -7.28 -12.64 -3.11
C ILE A 5 -6.33 -11.94 -4.09
N PRO A 6 -6.60 -11.95 -5.41
CA PRO A 6 -5.78 -11.18 -6.32
C PRO A 6 -6.08 -9.72 -6.02
N CYS A 7 -5.22 -9.09 -5.23
CA CYS A 7 -5.28 -7.67 -4.92
C CYS A 7 -4.96 -6.91 -6.20
N ARG A 8 -5.96 -6.74 -7.07
CA ARG A 8 -5.78 -6.06 -8.34
C ARG A 8 -6.94 -5.12 -8.62
N PHE A 9 -7.04 -4.10 -7.76
CA PHE A 9 -7.81 -2.88 -8.03
C PHE A 9 -6.88 -1.66 -8.12
N HIS A 10 -5.83 -1.73 -8.96
CA HIS A 10 -4.96 -0.57 -9.20
C HIS A 10 -5.74 0.63 -9.74
N ILE A 11 -6.83 0.42 -10.49
CA ILE A 11 -7.69 1.51 -10.99
C ILE A 11 -8.27 2.35 -9.83
N GLU A 12 -8.79 1.69 -8.79
CA GLU A 12 -9.38 2.36 -7.63
C GLU A 12 -8.31 3.07 -6.80
N VAL A 13 -7.19 2.38 -6.54
CA VAL A 13 -6.03 2.95 -5.83
C VAL A 13 -5.50 4.18 -6.56
N GLU A 14 -5.37 4.12 -7.88
CA GLU A 14 -4.97 5.26 -8.70
C GLU A 14 -5.93 6.43 -8.57
N ALA A 15 -7.25 6.16 -8.62
CA ALA A 15 -8.27 7.20 -8.49
C ALA A 15 -8.20 7.87 -7.11
N VAL A 16 -8.09 7.08 -6.05
CA VAL A 16 -7.95 7.58 -4.67
C VAL A 16 -6.70 8.43 -4.51
N LEU A 17 -5.54 7.96 -4.98
CA LEU A 17 -4.29 8.74 -4.94
C LEU A 17 -4.43 10.06 -5.72
N LYS A 18 -4.99 10.02 -6.93
CA LYS A 18 -5.21 11.23 -7.74
C LYS A 18 -6.16 12.23 -7.06
N SER A 19 -7.21 11.73 -6.40
CA SER A 19 -8.16 12.58 -5.66
C SER A 19 -7.53 13.33 -4.48
N GLU A 20 -6.48 12.77 -3.88
CA GLU A 20 -5.68 13.38 -2.81
C GLU A 20 -4.47 14.20 -3.35
N GLY A 21 -4.41 14.45 -4.67
CA GLY A 21 -3.31 15.18 -5.30
C GLY A 21 -1.99 14.40 -5.36
N LEU A 22 -2.03 13.09 -5.15
CA LEU A 22 -0.87 12.21 -5.20
C LEU A 22 -0.76 11.54 -6.58
N ARG A 23 0.45 11.59 -7.17
CA ARG A 23 0.75 10.77 -8.35
C ARG A 23 0.71 9.29 -7.99
N ALA A 24 0.02 8.47 -8.76
CA ALA A 24 0.08 7.02 -8.64
C ALA A 24 1.38 6.47 -9.26
N THR A 25 2.48 6.62 -8.52
CA THR A 25 3.78 6.08 -8.94
C THR A 25 3.81 4.57 -8.71
N LYS A 26 4.68 3.87 -9.46
CA LYS A 26 4.90 2.43 -9.26
C LYS A 26 5.15 2.08 -7.78
N GLN A 27 5.96 2.87 -7.07
CA GLN A 27 6.24 2.66 -5.65
C GLN A 27 4.98 2.70 -4.77
N ARG A 28 3.98 3.54 -5.06
CA ARG A 28 2.74 3.60 -4.27
C ARG A 28 1.82 2.41 -4.58
N LEU A 29 1.85 1.93 -5.82
CA LEU A 29 1.15 0.70 -6.20
C LEU A 29 1.83 -0.52 -5.56
N ASP A 30 3.17 -0.54 -5.53
CA ASP A 30 3.94 -1.59 -4.86
C ASP A 30 3.67 -1.59 -3.34
N ILE A 31 3.50 -0.42 -2.71
CA ILE A 31 3.06 -0.30 -1.31
C ILE A 31 1.67 -0.93 -1.13
N TRP A 32 0.72 -0.65 -2.01
CA TRP A 32 -0.62 -1.26 -1.95
C TRP A 32 -0.54 -2.79 -2.05
N ASP A 33 0.21 -3.31 -3.01
CA ASP A 33 0.39 -4.74 -3.22
C ASP A 33 1.03 -5.41 -1.99
N GLU A 34 1.98 -4.74 -1.32
CA GLU A 34 2.57 -5.21 -0.08
C GLU A 34 1.58 -5.23 1.09
N LEU A 35 0.79 -4.16 1.25
CA LEU A 35 -0.18 -4.04 2.33
C LEU A 35 -1.29 -5.09 2.21
N CYS A 36 -1.66 -5.45 0.99
CA CYS A 36 -2.70 -6.45 0.74
C CYS A 36 -2.16 -7.88 0.61
N SER A 37 -0.85 -8.08 0.81
CA SER A 37 -0.23 -9.41 0.71
C SER A 37 -0.59 -10.35 1.88
N THR A 38 -1.14 -9.81 2.97
CA THR A 38 -1.57 -10.54 4.16
C THR A 38 -2.69 -9.80 4.88
N ASP A 39 -3.62 -10.54 5.48
CA ASP A 39 -4.69 -10.00 6.32
C ASP A 39 -4.26 -9.75 7.78
N SER A 40 -2.99 -10.05 8.12
CA SER A 40 -2.45 -9.86 9.46
C SER A 40 -2.14 -8.38 9.76
N HIS A 41 -2.36 -7.98 11.00
CA HIS A 41 -1.88 -6.67 11.46
C HIS A 41 -0.36 -6.63 11.38
N ARG A 42 0.18 -5.58 10.73
CA ARG A 42 1.61 -5.39 10.54
C ARG A 42 2.02 -4.01 10.97
N ASP A 43 3.14 -3.94 11.68
CA ASP A 43 3.77 -2.68 12.01
C ASP A 43 4.50 -2.09 10.79
N ILE A 44 4.73 -0.78 10.86
CA ILE A 44 5.34 0.00 9.78
C ILE A 44 6.78 -0.45 9.48
N GLU A 45 7.55 -0.85 10.48
CA GLU A 45 8.95 -1.24 10.28
C GLU A 45 9.04 -2.60 9.56
N SER A 46 8.15 -3.53 9.89
CA SER A 46 8.02 -4.80 9.17
C SER A 46 7.67 -4.57 7.69
N ILE A 47 6.70 -3.70 7.39
CA ILE A 47 6.32 -3.37 6.01
C ILE A 47 7.51 -2.75 5.24
N LEU A 48 8.22 -1.81 5.86
CA LEU A 48 9.41 -1.21 5.24
C LEU A 48 10.52 -2.21 4.97
N SER A 49 10.76 -3.11 5.94
CA SER A 49 11.75 -4.18 5.80
C SER A 49 11.43 -5.09 4.63
N ASP A 50 10.17 -5.47 4.45
CA ASP A 50 9.74 -6.35 3.37
C ASP A 50 9.77 -5.67 2.00
N LEU A 51 9.33 -4.41 1.91
CA LEU A 51 9.49 -3.59 0.70
C LEU A 51 10.96 -3.49 0.29
N LYS A 52 11.86 -3.27 1.25
CA LYS A 52 13.30 -3.21 1.01
C LYS A 52 13.86 -4.56 0.51
N LYS A 53 13.43 -5.69 1.07
CA LYS A 53 13.79 -7.04 0.57
C LYS A 53 13.35 -7.25 -0.87
N LYS A 54 12.20 -6.69 -1.25
CA LYS A 54 11.68 -6.69 -2.64
C LYS A 54 12.34 -5.64 -3.55
N LYS A 55 13.39 -4.93 -3.09
CA LYS A 55 14.09 -3.85 -3.80
C LYS A 55 13.20 -2.62 -4.11
N ILE A 56 12.13 -2.45 -3.34
CA ILE A 56 11.25 -1.28 -3.40
C ILE A 56 11.66 -0.32 -2.28
N ASN A 57 12.47 0.68 -2.63
CA ASN A 57 12.95 1.66 -1.66
C ASN A 57 11.94 2.81 -1.52
N VAL A 58 11.29 2.89 -0.37
CA VAL A 58 10.40 4.00 0.01
C VAL A 58 10.82 4.56 1.36
N SER A 59 10.63 5.86 1.56
CA SER A 59 10.85 6.47 2.87
C SER A 59 9.68 6.15 3.80
N ARG A 60 9.91 6.25 5.13
CA ARG A 60 8.83 6.17 6.13
C ARG A 60 7.72 7.17 5.81
N ALA A 61 8.08 8.41 5.49
CA ALA A 61 7.12 9.46 5.19
C ALA A 61 6.24 9.11 3.97
N THR A 62 6.81 8.50 2.93
CA THR A 62 6.04 8.04 1.76
C THR A 62 5.07 6.92 2.14
N LEU A 63 5.51 5.95 2.94
CA LEU A 63 4.66 4.85 3.40
C LEU A 63 3.50 5.38 4.26
N TYR A 64 3.78 6.19 5.28
CA TYR A 64 2.77 6.79 6.15
C TYR A 64 1.72 7.59 5.37
N ARG A 65 2.15 8.50 4.48
CA ARG A 65 1.21 9.30 3.67
C ARG A 65 0.35 8.44 2.76
N THR A 66 0.87 7.33 2.26
CA THR A 66 0.13 6.42 1.39
C THR A 66 -0.89 5.62 2.19
N ILE A 67 -0.50 5.09 3.36
CA ILE A 67 -1.41 4.38 4.27
C ILE A 67 -2.54 5.32 4.75
N ASP A 68 -2.21 6.55 5.13
CA ASP A 68 -3.20 7.53 5.62
C ASP A 68 -4.29 7.81 4.57
N VAL A 69 -3.89 7.98 3.31
CA VAL A 69 -4.84 8.11 2.19
C VAL A 69 -5.72 6.87 2.06
N PHE A 70 -5.16 5.67 2.13
CA PHE A 70 -5.94 4.44 2.00
C PHE A 70 -6.90 4.22 3.17
N VAL A 71 -6.50 4.56 4.40
CA VAL A 71 -7.38 4.51 5.58
C VAL A 71 -8.49 5.54 5.47
N LYS A 72 -8.17 6.78 5.06
CA LYS A 72 -9.15 7.86 4.85
C LYS A 72 -10.26 7.49 3.87
N HIS A 73 -9.91 6.73 2.83
CA HIS A 73 -10.85 6.24 1.81
C HIS A 73 -11.39 4.84 2.08
N ASN A 74 -11.24 4.32 3.31
CA ASN A 74 -11.72 3.00 3.76
C ASN A 74 -11.17 1.80 2.95
N LEU A 75 -10.06 1.97 2.23
CA LEU A 75 -9.35 0.88 1.56
C LEU A 75 -8.55 0.04 2.55
N LEU A 76 -8.14 0.63 3.69
CA LEU A 76 -7.48 -0.05 4.79
C LEU A 76 -8.18 0.25 6.11
N LYS A 77 -8.15 -0.72 7.03
CA LYS A 77 -8.56 -0.53 8.42
C LYS A 77 -7.34 -0.19 9.27
N LYS A 78 -7.55 0.62 10.31
CA LYS A 78 -6.51 1.00 11.26
C LYS A 78 -6.28 -0.09 12.30
#